data_AF-A0A523PFP8-F1
#
_entry.id   AF-A0A523PFP8-F1
#
_cell.length_a   1.000
_cell.length_b   1.000
_cell.length_c   1.000
_cell.angle_alpha   90.00
_cell.angle_beta   90.00
_cell.angle_gamma   90.00
#
_symmetry.space_group_name_H-M   'P 1'
#
loop_
_entity.id
_entity.type
_entity.pdbx_description
1 polymer ?
#
loop_
_entity_poly.entity_id
_entity_poly.type
_entity_poly.pdbx_seq_one_letter_code
_entity_poly.pdbx_strand_id
1 'polypeptide(L)'
;MSKRPRKRGGFRPLDDNELARLTFHGAVGQVTGSCFLFETGGLNVLFECGMFQGGRSEASRNRRKFPFDPGSVDVVVLTHAHIDHSGLLPKLVRDGFRGPVYATAPTCELLKIMLSDSGHIHEQDAKHASRRRLRRGKAPAEPLYTVADAELALDHLRPQPFGEPVELAPDLSIRFLRAGHILGAASVEVLVRDGTKVRISTAGSAQSSSPASRSSSAARLRAPWRRRTTRILLSVDS
;
A
#
# COMPACT_ATOMS: atom_id res chain seq x y z
N MET A 1 -33.33 6.12 -2.32
CA MET A 1 -32.89 6.47 -0.95
C MET A 1 -31.42 6.88 -1.01
N SER A 2 -31.16 8.19 -0.99
CA SER A 2 -29.81 8.76 -1.10
C SER A 2 -29.03 8.50 0.20
N LYS A 3 -27.99 7.67 0.15
CA LYS A 3 -27.09 7.44 1.29
C LYS A 3 -26.30 8.74 1.52
N ARG A 4 -26.53 9.38 2.67
CA ARG A 4 -25.71 10.51 3.14
C ARG A 4 -24.23 10.15 3.13
N PRO A 5 -23.32 11.03 2.70
CA PRO A 5 -21.88 10.78 2.77
C PRO A 5 -21.48 10.65 4.24
N ARG A 6 -20.78 9.55 4.57
CA ARG A 6 -20.15 9.38 5.89
C ARG A 6 -19.17 10.53 6.09
N LYS A 7 -19.25 11.25 7.23
CA LYS A 7 -18.20 12.20 7.63
C LYS A 7 -16.91 11.39 7.80
N ARG A 8 -15.98 11.52 6.84
CA ARG A 8 -14.68 10.86 6.85
C ARG A 8 -13.77 11.63 7.82
N GLY A 9 -13.41 11.01 8.94
CA GLY A 9 -12.33 11.51 9.79
C GLY A 9 -10.99 11.10 9.19
N GLY A 10 -9.99 11.98 9.21
CA GLY A 10 -8.59 11.60 9.00
C GLY A 10 -7.85 12.21 7.80
N PHE A 11 -8.55 12.67 6.76
CA PHE A 11 -7.90 13.24 5.57
C PHE A 11 -8.38 14.64 5.23
N ARG A 12 -7.46 15.49 4.77
CA ARG A 12 -7.78 16.80 4.19
C ARG A 12 -8.53 16.55 2.88
N PRO A 13 -9.71 17.14 2.63
CA PRO A 13 -10.31 17.09 1.30
C PRO A 13 -9.33 17.58 0.23
N LEU A 14 -9.42 17.04 -0.99
CA LEU A 14 -8.74 17.65 -2.13
C LEU A 14 -9.34 19.04 -2.35
N ASP A 15 -8.50 20.04 -2.58
CA ASP A 15 -8.97 21.38 -2.97
C ASP A 15 -9.57 21.31 -4.38
N ASP A 16 -10.44 22.26 -4.76
CA ASP A 16 -11.11 22.28 -6.08
C ASP A 16 -10.14 22.26 -7.29
N ASN A 17 -8.86 22.57 -7.07
CA ASN A 17 -7.79 22.56 -8.07
C ASN A 17 -6.86 21.33 -8.01
N GLU A 18 -7.07 20.40 -7.05
CA GLU A 18 -6.29 19.17 -6.92
C GLU A 18 -7.07 17.98 -7.51
N LEU A 19 -6.57 17.40 -8.61
CA LEU A 19 -7.20 16.20 -9.19
C LEU A 19 -6.82 14.92 -8.44
N ALA A 20 -5.59 14.86 -7.93
CA ALA A 20 -5.12 13.78 -7.11
C ALA A 20 -3.97 14.23 -6.20
N ARG A 21 -3.79 13.53 -5.09
CA ARG A 21 -2.67 13.69 -4.17
C ARG A 21 -2.03 12.34 -3.89
N LEU A 22 -0.70 12.28 -3.94
CA LEU A 22 0.08 11.09 -3.59
C LEU A 22 0.94 11.43 -2.37
N THR A 23 0.69 10.74 -1.26
CA THR A 23 1.41 10.91 0.00
C THR A 23 2.25 9.67 0.30
N PHE A 24 3.53 9.87 0.60
CA PHE A 24 4.45 8.81 0.97
C PHE A 24 4.51 8.67 2.50
N HIS A 25 4.06 7.52 3.03
CA HIS A 25 4.09 7.20 4.46
C HIS A 25 5.21 6.22 4.83
N GLY A 26 5.93 5.71 3.83
CA GLY A 26 7.06 4.81 4.01
C GLY A 26 7.89 4.66 2.74
N ALA A 27 8.99 3.90 2.82
CA ALA A 27 10.02 3.78 1.77
C ALA A 27 10.62 5.12 1.26
N VAL A 28 10.56 6.20 2.06
CA VAL A 28 11.26 7.46 1.76
C VAL A 28 12.68 7.39 2.33
N GLY A 29 13.68 7.32 1.46
CA GLY A 29 15.09 7.21 1.86
C GLY A 29 15.52 5.82 2.35
N GLN A 30 14.70 4.79 2.14
CA GLN A 30 14.93 3.41 2.58
C GLN A 30 14.15 2.41 1.72
N VAL A 31 14.55 1.13 1.76
CA VAL A 31 13.98 0.08 0.88
C VAL A 31 12.68 -0.52 1.43
N THR A 32 12.48 -0.51 2.75
CA THR A 32 11.42 -1.28 3.41
C THR A 32 10.30 -0.40 3.97
N GLY A 33 9.14 -1.03 4.23
CA GLY A 33 7.97 -0.35 4.75
C GLY A 33 7.24 0.48 3.68
N SER A 34 7.14 -0.04 2.46
CA SER A 34 6.48 0.65 1.35
C SER A 34 5.01 0.92 1.69
N CYS A 35 4.58 2.18 1.61
CA CYS A 35 3.22 2.59 1.94
C CYS A 35 2.94 3.96 1.34
N PHE A 36 2.04 4.04 0.36
CA PHE A 36 1.71 5.27 -0.34
C PHE A 36 0.20 5.44 -0.41
N LEU A 37 -0.30 6.61 -0.06
CA LEU A 37 -1.72 6.93 -0.14
C LEU A 37 -1.98 7.80 -1.37
N PHE A 38 -2.87 7.34 -2.25
CA PHE A 38 -3.32 8.07 -3.41
C PHE A 38 -4.78 8.47 -3.24
N GLU A 39 -5.04 9.76 -3.23
CA GLU A 39 -6.35 10.35 -3.03
C GLU A 39 -6.82 10.95 -4.34
N THR A 40 -7.98 10.53 -4.85
CA THR A 40 -8.60 11.12 -6.06
C THR A 40 -10.09 10.84 -6.11
N GLY A 41 -10.89 11.78 -6.62
CA GLY A 41 -12.33 11.58 -6.84
C GLY A 41 -13.12 11.19 -5.58
N GLY A 42 -12.61 11.53 -4.38
CA GLY A 42 -13.19 11.11 -3.12
C GLY A 42 -12.91 9.67 -2.71
N LEU A 43 -11.98 8.97 -3.38
CA LEU A 43 -11.44 7.67 -2.97
C LEU A 43 -10.04 7.80 -2.40
N ASN A 44 -9.77 6.98 -1.39
CA ASN A 44 -8.47 6.81 -0.75
C ASN A 44 -7.92 5.42 -1.09
N VAL A 45 -6.96 5.37 -2.01
CA VAL A 45 -6.33 4.13 -2.47
C VAL A 45 -4.95 4.00 -1.83
N LEU A 46 -4.74 2.95 -1.04
CA LEU A 46 -3.46 2.66 -0.43
C LEU A 46 -2.66 1.70 -1.33
N PHE A 47 -1.54 2.16 -1.84
CA PHE A 47 -0.56 1.33 -2.55
C PHE A 47 0.47 0.81 -1.56
N GLU A 48 0.58 -0.51 -1.48
CA GLU A 48 1.40 -1.22 -0.50
C GLU A 48 0.97 -1.00 0.96
N CYS A 49 1.27 -1.97 1.80
CA CYS A 49 1.15 -1.87 3.25
C CYS A 49 2.32 -2.65 3.87
N GLY A 50 3.52 -2.17 3.61
CA GLY A 50 4.77 -2.86 3.88
C GLY A 50 5.27 -2.75 5.30
N MET A 51 6.00 -3.78 5.74
CA MET A 51 6.70 -3.77 7.02
C MET A 51 8.10 -3.17 6.89
N PHE A 52 8.49 -2.35 7.87
CA PHE A 52 9.87 -1.90 8.03
C PHE A 52 10.74 -3.07 8.49
N GLN A 53 11.74 -3.45 7.69
CA GLN A 53 12.72 -4.48 8.02
C GLN A 53 14.09 -3.86 8.25
N GLY A 54 14.87 -4.43 9.18
CA GLY A 54 16.20 -3.96 9.55
C GLY A 54 16.49 -4.11 11.04
N GLY A 55 17.29 -3.19 11.59
CA GLY A 55 17.65 -3.17 13.01
C GLY A 55 16.45 -2.91 13.94
N ARG A 56 16.70 -2.94 15.27
CA ARG A 56 15.64 -2.77 16.28
C ARG A 56 14.86 -1.45 16.13
N SER A 57 15.50 -0.39 15.68
CA SER A 57 14.86 0.91 15.42
C SER A 57 13.79 0.79 14.33
N GLU A 58 14.12 0.16 13.20
CA GLU A 58 13.18 -0.05 12.09
C GLU A 58 12.03 -0.95 12.50
N ALA A 59 12.33 -2.07 13.16
CA ALA A 59 11.30 -3.00 13.63
C ALA A 59 10.32 -2.35 14.63
N SER A 60 10.76 -1.33 15.37
CA SER A 60 9.89 -0.60 16.30
C SER A 60 8.84 0.26 15.58
N ARG A 61 9.12 0.71 14.35
CA ARG A 61 8.20 1.55 13.57
C ARG A 61 6.92 0.82 13.21
N ASN A 62 7.01 -0.49 12.97
CA ASN A 62 5.85 -1.34 12.68
C ASN A 62 4.78 -1.30 13.77
N ARG A 63 5.17 -1.05 15.02
CA ARG A 63 4.25 -0.96 16.17
C ARG A 63 3.58 0.41 16.33
N ARG A 64 4.00 1.42 15.57
CA ARG A 64 3.38 2.76 15.62
C ARG A 64 1.98 2.69 15.00
N LYS A 65 1.14 3.67 15.37
CA LYS A 65 -0.12 3.89 14.67
C LYS A 65 0.18 4.31 13.22
N PHE A 66 -0.73 3.99 12.31
CA PHE A 66 -0.64 4.54 10.96
C PHE A 66 -0.77 6.07 11.05
N PRO A 67 -0.07 6.82 10.17
CA PRO A 67 -0.18 8.29 10.10
C PRO A 67 -1.54 8.74 9.50
N PHE A 68 -2.42 7.80 9.18
CA PHE A 68 -3.76 8.00 8.66
C PHE A 68 -4.75 7.06 9.39
N ASP A 69 -6.05 7.33 9.26
CA ASP A 69 -7.10 6.44 9.78
C ASP A 69 -7.26 5.21 8.87
N PRO A 70 -6.95 3.98 9.32
CA PRO A 70 -7.14 2.77 8.51
C PRO A 70 -8.58 2.56 8.02
N GLY A 71 -9.58 2.98 8.80
CA GLY A 71 -11.00 2.85 8.43
C GLY A 71 -11.44 3.78 7.31
N SER A 72 -10.61 4.76 6.96
CA SER A 72 -10.87 5.72 5.88
C SER A 72 -10.22 5.34 4.54
N VAL A 73 -9.43 4.25 4.50
CA VAL A 73 -8.89 3.67 3.26
C VAL A 73 -9.99 2.88 2.56
N ASP A 74 -10.27 3.21 1.29
CA ASP A 74 -11.33 2.57 0.52
C ASP A 74 -10.85 1.28 -0.16
N VAL A 75 -9.61 1.26 -0.65
CA VAL A 75 -9.02 0.15 -1.43
C VAL A 75 -7.54 0.03 -1.12
N VAL A 76 -7.02 -1.20 -1.04
CA VAL A 76 -5.58 -1.47 -1.04
C VAL A 76 -5.16 -2.11 -2.36
N VAL A 77 -4.00 -1.74 -2.88
CA VAL A 77 -3.40 -2.33 -4.08
C VAL A 77 -1.98 -2.78 -3.75
N LEU A 78 -1.66 -4.06 -4.00
CA LEU A 78 -0.32 -4.62 -3.76
C LEU A 78 0.37 -4.96 -5.08
N THR A 79 1.61 -4.50 -5.24
CA THR A 79 2.44 -4.85 -6.42
C THR A 79 2.93 -6.28 -6.37
N HIS A 80 3.26 -6.80 -5.18
CA HIS A 80 3.76 -8.17 -4.99
C HIS A 80 3.67 -8.60 -3.51
N ALA A 81 4.02 -9.86 -3.24
CA ALA A 81 3.72 -10.51 -1.97
C ALA A 81 4.72 -10.24 -0.81
N HIS A 82 5.90 -9.68 -1.08
CA HIS A 82 6.94 -9.54 -0.05
C HIS A 82 6.46 -8.78 1.21
N ILE A 83 6.99 -9.15 2.37
CA ILE A 83 6.57 -8.60 3.68
C ILE A 83 6.89 -7.11 3.82
N ASP A 84 7.92 -6.59 3.15
CA ASP A 84 8.22 -5.17 3.08
C ASP A 84 7.26 -4.35 2.20
N HIS A 85 6.29 -5.03 1.56
CA HIS A 85 5.22 -4.49 0.72
C HIS A 85 3.81 -4.86 1.21
N SER A 86 3.64 -6.00 1.88
CA SER A 86 2.33 -6.53 2.32
C SER A 86 2.22 -6.74 3.82
N GLY A 87 3.34 -6.72 4.54
CA GLY A 87 3.46 -7.28 5.89
C GLY A 87 2.73 -6.54 7.00
N LEU A 88 2.22 -5.32 6.77
CA LEU A 88 1.36 -4.59 7.71
C LEU A 88 -0.13 -4.69 7.35
N LEU A 89 -0.50 -5.38 6.27
CA LEU A 89 -1.90 -5.58 5.91
C LEU A 89 -2.75 -6.20 7.04
N PRO A 90 -2.27 -7.24 7.79
CA PRO A 90 -3.02 -7.76 8.94
C PRO A 90 -3.29 -6.71 10.02
N LYS A 91 -2.28 -5.89 10.32
CA LYS A 91 -2.42 -4.77 11.26
C LYS A 91 -3.41 -3.72 10.73
N LEU A 92 -3.38 -3.41 9.43
CA LEU A 92 -4.31 -2.46 8.81
C LEU A 92 -5.78 -2.90 8.95
N VAL A 93 -6.06 -4.18 8.69
CA VAL A 93 -7.39 -4.79 8.81
C VAL A 93 -7.87 -4.76 10.26
N ARG A 94 -7.02 -5.22 11.19
CA ARG A 94 -7.31 -5.17 12.63
C ARG A 94 -7.62 -3.75 13.10
N ASP A 95 -6.83 -2.77 12.64
CA ASP A 95 -6.92 -1.38 13.08
C ASP A 95 -8.09 -0.60 12.42
N GLY A 96 -8.83 -1.18 11.46
CA GLY A 96 -10.11 -0.63 11.01
C GLY A 96 -10.41 -0.72 9.51
N PHE A 97 -9.46 -1.13 8.66
CA PHE A 97 -9.69 -1.25 7.23
C PHE A 97 -10.71 -2.36 6.90
N ARG A 98 -11.60 -2.10 5.93
CA ARG A 98 -12.67 -3.03 5.53
C ARG A 98 -12.84 -3.18 4.01
N GLY A 99 -12.04 -2.49 3.20
CA GLY A 99 -12.15 -2.49 1.74
C GLY A 99 -11.56 -3.73 1.05
N PRO A 100 -11.62 -3.81 -0.28
CA PRO A 100 -10.93 -4.86 -1.03
C PRO A 100 -9.42 -4.61 -1.13
N VAL A 101 -8.66 -5.69 -1.26
CA VAL A 101 -7.21 -5.69 -1.53
C VAL A 101 -6.99 -6.29 -2.91
N TYR A 102 -6.64 -5.47 -3.89
CA TYR A 102 -6.34 -5.92 -5.24
C TYR A 102 -4.87 -6.28 -5.40
N ALA A 103 -4.62 -7.47 -5.95
CA ALA A 103 -3.31 -7.93 -6.34
C ALA A 103 -3.45 -8.95 -7.47
N THR A 104 -2.34 -9.36 -8.08
CA THR A 104 -2.37 -10.43 -9.09
C THR A 104 -2.69 -11.77 -8.46
N ALA A 105 -3.31 -12.69 -9.20
CA ALA A 105 -3.65 -14.02 -8.68
C ALA A 105 -2.45 -14.76 -8.02
N PRO A 106 -1.25 -14.79 -8.62
CA PRO A 106 -0.11 -15.43 -7.97
C PRO A 106 0.37 -14.69 -6.72
N THR A 107 0.23 -13.36 -6.68
CA THR A 107 0.52 -12.57 -5.46
C THR A 107 -0.45 -12.96 -4.35
N CYS A 108 -1.74 -13.08 -4.63
CA CYS A 108 -2.74 -13.52 -3.65
C CYS A 108 -2.41 -14.91 -3.07
N GLU A 109 -1.98 -15.87 -3.89
CA GLU A 109 -1.59 -17.20 -3.40
C GLU A 109 -0.34 -17.15 -2.51
N LEU A 110 0.67 -16.37 -2.91
CA LEU A 110 1.88 -16.20 -2.08
C LEU A 110 1.56 -15.51 -0.75
N LEU A 111 0.66 -14.52 -0.73
CA LEU A 111 0.26 -13.82 0.49
C LEU A 111 -0.36 -14.76 1.53
N LYS A 112 -1.10 -15.80 1.11
CA LYS A 112 -1.67 -16.79 2.04
C LYS A 112 -0.59 -17.47 2.88
N ILE A 113 0.55 -17.77 2.25
CA ILE A 113 1.68 -18.43 2.90
C ILE A 113 2.46 -17.39 3.72
N MET A 114 2.83 -16.28 3.10
CA MET A 114 3.74 -15.29 3.69
C MET A 114 3.14 -14.59 4.91
N LEU A 115 1.87 -14.18 4.87
CA LEU A 115 1.25 -13.49 6.00
C LEU A 115 0.96 -14.43 7.17
N SER A 116 0.56 -15.67 6.89
CA SER A 116 0.34 -16.68 7.93
C SER A 116 1.63 -17.05 8.65
N ASP A 117 2.71 -17.29 7.91
CA ASP A 117 4.03 -17.56 8.48
C ASP A 117 4.55 -16.36 9.30
N SER A 118 4.43 -15.15 8.76
CA SER A 118 4.82 -13.93 9.50
C SER A 118 4.00 -13.74 10.78
N GLY A 119 2.70 -14.05 10.77
CA GLY A 119 1.85 -14.06 11.97
C GLY A 119 2.35 -15.06 13.01
N HIS A 120 2.71 -16.27 12.57
CA HIS A 120 3.27 -17.30 13.45
C HIS A 120 4.59 -16.84 14.10
N ILE A 121 5.50 -16.27 13.31
CA ILE A 121 6.77 -15.72 13.80
C ILE A 121 6.52 -14.62 14.85
N HIS A 122 5.59 -13.69 14.59
CA HIS A 122 5.25 -12.63 15.54
C HIS A 122 4.71 -13.16 16.88
N GLU A 123 3.87 -14.20 16.84
CA GLU A 123 3.39 -14.85 18.06
C GLU A 123 4.52 -15.56 18.82
N GLN A 124 5.42 -16.24 18.13
CA GLN A 124 6.57 -16.91 18.74
C GLN A 124 7.51 -15.88 19.41
N ASP A 125 7.82 -14.78 18.72
CA ASP A 125 8.63 -13.69 19.24
C ASP A 125 8.01 -13.06 20.49
N ALA A 126 6.69 -12.83 20.45
CA ALA A 126 5.93 -12.31 21.58
C ALA A 126 5.95 -13.28 22.77
N LYS A 127 5.79 -14.59 22.54
CA LYS A 127 5.89 -15.63 23.57
C LYS A 127 7.29 -15.65 24.20
N HIS A 128 8.34 -15.62 23.39
CA HIS A 128 9.72 -15.60 23.89
C HIS A 128 10.01 -14.32 24.71
N ALA A 129 9.62 -13.16 24.20
CA ALA A 129 9.77 -11.88 24.89
C ALA A 129 8.98 -11.83 26.20
N SER A 130 7.77 -12.41 26.23
CA SER A 130 6.91 -12.49 27.41
C SER A 130 7.56 -13.27 28.55
N ARG A 131 8.17 -14.43 28.27
CA ARG A 131 8.90 -15.22 29.29
C ARG A 131 9.98 -14.38 29.99
N ARG A 132 10.71 -13.56 29.24
CA ARG A 132 11.74 -12.66 29.78
C ARG A 132 11.15 -11.47 30.55
N ARG A 133 10.01 -10.93 30.12
CA ARG A 133 9.33 -9.80 30.77
C ARG A 133 8.68 -10.20 32.09
N LEU A 134 7.98 -11.34 32.12
CA LEU A 134 7.31 -11.85 33.31
C LEU A 134 8.31 -12.14 34.45
N ARG A 135 9.50 -12.70 34.12
CA ARG A 135 10.60 -12.87 35.09
C ARG A 135 11.09 -11.55 35.73
N ARG A 136 10.78 -10.41 35.11
CA ARG A 136 11.14 -9.06 35.58
C ARG A 136 9.93 -8.30 36.12
N GLY A 137 8.81 -8.99 36.40
CA GLY A 137 7.57 -8.38 36.88
C GLY A 137 6.88 -7.46 35.87
N LYS A 138 7.18 -7.58 34.57
CA LYS A 138 6.59 -6.75 33.51
C LYS A 138 5.49 -7.50 32.78
N ALA A 139 4.53 -6.75 32.24
CA ALA A 139 3.48 -7.27 31.37
C ALA A 139 4.05 -8.07 30.18
N PRO A 140 3.33 -9.11 29.69
CA PRO A 140 3.73 -9.87 28.51
C PRO A 140 3.90 -8.96 27.28
N ALA A 141 4.68 -9.43 26.31
CA ALA A 141 4.78 -8.78 25.02
C ALA A 141 3.63 -9.25 24.12
N GLU A 142 3.04 -8.31 23.39
CA GLU A 142 2.06 -8.62 22.36
C GLU A 142 2.74 -8.80 20.99
N PRO A 143 2.22 -9.71 20.15
CA PRO A 143 2.67 -9.84 18.77
C PRO A 143 2.28 -8.59 17.97
N LEU A 144 2.98 -8.33 16.86
CA LEU A 144 2.60 -7.24 15.96
C LEU A 144 1.19 -7.49 15.38
N TYR A 145 0.93 -8.73 15.01
CA TYR A 145 -0.35 -9.32 14.67
C TYR A 145 -0.23 -10.85 14.80
N THR A 146 -1.37 -11.54 14.84
CA THR A 146 -1.50 -12.99 15.03
C THR A 146 -1.73 -13.72 13.70
N VAL A 147 -1.68 -15.06 13.71
CA VAL A 147 -2.11 -15.84 12.53
C VAL A 147 -3.58 -15.56 12.19
N ALA A 148 -4.44 -15.42 13.21
CA ALA A 148 -5.84 -15.09 13.01
C ALA A 148 -6.03 -13.71 12.35
N ASP A 149 -5.23 -12.70 12.74
CA ASP A 149 -5.24 -11.39 12.08
C ASP A 149 -4.81 -11.51 10.60
N ALA A 150 -3.85 -12.41 10.30
CA ALA A 150 -3.42 -12.66 8.93
C ALA A 150 -4.52 -13.31 8.10
N GLU A 151 -5.20 -14.33 8.63
CA GLU A 151 -6.35 -14.98 7.98
C GLU A 151 -7.46 -13.98 7.66
N LEU A 152 -7.82 -13.12 8.63
CA LEU A 152 -8.81 -12.05 8.41
C LEU A 152 -8.39 -11.11 7.28
N ALA A 153 -7.10 -10.80 7.14
CA ALA A 153 -6.63 -9.96 6.04
C ALA A 153 -6.71 -10.65 4.67
N LEU A 154 -6.55 -11.97 4.62
CA LEU A 154 -6.63 -12.73 3.37
C LEU A 154 -8.07 -12.72 2.79
N ASP A 155 -9.10 -12.60 3.62
CA ASP A 155 -10.51 -12.50 3.18
C ASP A 155 -10.80 -11.25 2.33
N HIS A 156 -9.95 -10.22 2.45
CA HIS A 156 -10.05 -8.99 1.67
C HIS A 156 -9.44 -9.12 0.26
N LEU A 157 -8.68 -10.18 -0.03
CA LEU A 157 -7.99 -10.34 -1.30
C LEU A 157 -8.98 -10.49 -2.47
N ARG A 158 -8.72 -9.75 -3.55
CA ARG A 158 -9.47 -9.79 -4.81
C ARG A 158 -8.46 -9.95 -5.95
N PRO A 159 -8.21 -11.19 -6.42
CA PRO A 159 -7.22 -11.44 -7.45
C PRO A 159 -7.62 -10.78 -8.78
N GLN A 160 -6.66 -10.18 -9.47
CA GLN A 160 -6.86 -9.51 -10.75
C GLN A 160 -5.89 -10.05 -11.81
N PRO A 161 -6.31 -10.15 -13.08
CA PRO A 161 -5.42 -10.54 -14.17
C PRO A 161 -4.47 -9.40 -14.57
N PHE A 162 -3.41 -9.76 -15.30
CA PHE A 162 -2.53 -8.76 -15.91
C PHE A 162 -3.19 -8.15 -17.16
N GLY A 163 -2.91 -6.88 -17.41
CA GLY A 163 -3.26 -6.20 -18.66
C GLY A 163 -4.72 -5.74 -18.77
N GLU A 164 -5.59 -6.18 -17.86
CA GLU A 164 -6.99 -5.76 -17.82
C GLU A 164 -7.18 -4.58 -16.86
N PRO A 165 -7.98 -3.57 -17.24
CA PRO A 165 -8.33 -2.48 -16.35
C PRO A 165 -9.31 -2.96 -15.27
N VAL A 166 -9.07 -2.54 -14.04
CA VAL A 166 -9.94 -2.73 -12.88
C VAL A 166 -10.49 -1.36 -12.51
N GLU A 167 -11.78 -1.15 -12.75
CA GLU A 167 -12.46 0.09 -12.37
C GLU A 167 -12.63 0.13 -10.85
N LEU A 168 -12.01 1.12 -10.21
CA LEU A 168 -12.17 1.39 -8.77
C LEU A 168 -13.33 2.36 -8.54
N ALA A 169 -13.56 3.27 -9.48
CA ALA A 169 -14.65 4.23 -9.53
C ALA A 169 -14.86 4.68 -10.99
N PRO A 170 -15.98 5.38 -11.33
CA PRO A 170 -16.28 5.79 -12.71
C PRO A 170 -15.16 6.54 -13.44
N ASP A 171 -14.29 7.21 -12.69
CA ASP A 171 -13.20 8.04 -13.22
C ASP A 171 -11.81 7.60 -12.72
N LEU A 172 -11.70 6.39 -12.17
CA LEU A 172 -10.46 5.83 -11.62
C LEU A 172 -10.36 4.34 -11.93
N SER A 173 -9.32 3.96 -12.66
CA SER A 173 -9.00 2.55 -12.90
C SER A 173 -7.54 2.27 -12.63
N ILE A 174 -7.26 1.00 -12.31
CA ILE A 174 -5.90 0.48 -12.20
C ILE A 174 -5.70 -0.66 -13.19
N ARG A 175 -4.45 -0.91 -13.57
CA ARG A 175 -4.09 -2.05 -14.40
C ARG A 175 -2.75 -2.62 -13.96
N PHE A 176 -2.73 -3.93 -13.73
CA PHE A 176 -1.51 -4.65 -13.38
C PHE A 176 -0.71 -4.96 -14.66
N LEU A 177 0.53 -4.49 -14.72
CA LEU A 177 1.48 -4.78 -15.78
C LEU A 177 2.56 -5.70 -15.23
N ARG A 178 2.96 -6.71 -16.00
CA ARG A 178 3.98 -7.67 -15.56
C ARG A 178 5.26 -6.94 -15.17
N ALA A 179 5.78 -7.30 -14.01
CA ALA A 179 7.10 -6.93 -13.55
C ALA A 179 7.86 -8.22 -13.24
N GLY A 180 9.13 -8.30 -13.63
CA GLY A 180 9.94 -9.42 -13.16
C GLY A 180 10.65 -9.03 -11.86
N HIS A 181 10.32 -9.75 -10.80
CA HIS A 181 10.92 -9.65 -9.46
C HIS A 181 10.65 -10.96 -8.71
N ILE A 182 9.36 -11.28 -8.55
CA ILE A 182 8.86 -12.58 -8.10
C ILE A 182 7.65 -12.99 -8.92
N LEU A 183 7.20 -14.24 -8.76
CA LEU A 183 5.98 -14.72 -9.40
C LEU A 183 4.79 -13.80 -9.04
N GLY A 184 4.11 -13.28 -10.06
CA GLY A 184 2.97 -12.39 -9.89
C GLY A 184 3.31 -10.92 -9.67
N ALA A 185 4.59 -10.54 -9.57
CA ALA A 185 4.95 -9.14 -9.39
C ALA A 185 4.43 -8.26 -10.52
N ALA A 186 3.97 -7.06 -10.15
CA ALA A 186 3.37 -6.11 -11.07
C ALA A 186 3.87 -4.69 -10.85
N SER A 187 3.99 -3.92 -11.93
CA SER A 187 3.82 -2.46 -11.86
C SER A 187 2.34 -2.14 -11.99
N VAL A 188 1.86 -1.10 -11.32
CA VAL A 188 0.45 -0.69 -11.39
C VAL A 188 0.33 0.62 -12.14
N GLU A 189 -0.42 0.61 -13.24
CA GLU A 189 -0.82 1.81 -13.96
C GLU A 189 -2.15 2.30 -13.39
N VAL A 190 -2.21 3.56 -12.99
CA VAL A 190 -3.40 4.25 -12.49
C VAL A 190 -3.83 5.25 -13.54
N LEU A 191 -5.07 5.14 -14.01
CA LEU A 191 -5.69 6.07 -14.97
C LEU A 191 -6.77 6.88 -14.25
N VAL A 192 -6.62 8.21 -14.29
CA VAL A 192 -7.54 9.18 -13.68
C VAL A 192 -8.33 9.92 -14.78
N ARG A 193 -9.51 10.42 -14.42
CA ARG A 193 -10.53 11.12 -15.25
C ARG A 193 -10.02 11.92 -16.45
N ASP A 194 -8.99 12.74 -16.26
CA ASP A 194 -8.52 13.69 -17.29
C ASP A 194 -7.54 13.05 -18.29
N GLY A 195 -7.40 11.72 -18.25
CA GLY A 195 -6.45 10.97 -19.04
C GLY A 195 -5.06 10.90 -18.41
N THR A 196 -4.86 11.49 -17.22
CA THR A 196 -3.59 11.40 -16.51
C THR A 196 -3.31 9.95 -16.12
N LYS A 197 -2.12 9.48 -16.50
CA LYS A 197 -1.60 8.16 -16.17
C LYS A 197 -0.46 8.29 -15.18
N VAL A 198 -0.60 7.63 -14.02
CA VAL A 198 0.44 7.49 -13.01
C VAL A 198 0.88 6.04 -12.98
N ARG A 199 2.18 5.77 -12.98
CA ARG A 199 2.70 4.40 -12.82
C ARG A 199 3.37 4.27 -11.47
N ILE A 200 2.87 3.33 -10.68
CA ILE A 200 3.46 2.92 -9.41
C ILE A 200 4.30 1.66 -9.65
N SER A 201 5.60 1.77 -9.40
CA SER A 201 6.58 0.69 -9.52
C SER A 201 7.51 0.73 -8.32
N THR A 202 7.83 -0.43 -7.78
CA THR A 202 8.73 -0.59 -6.62
C THR A 202 10.12 -1.03 -7.08
N ALA A 203 11.17 -0.65 -6.35
CA ALA A 203 12.54 -1.03 -6.71
C ALA A 203 12.68 -2.57 -6.75
N GLY A 204 13.13 -3.12 -7.88
CA GLY A 204 13.17 -4.56 -8.14
C GLY A 204 12.09 -5.07 -9.10
N SER A 205 10.93 -4.40 -9.18
CA SER A 205 9.84 -4.73 -10.14
C SER A 205 9.96 -3.97 -11.48
N ALA A 206 10.79 -2.94 -11.55
CA ALA A 206 11.03 -2.20 -12.78
C ALA A 206 11.97 -2.97 -13.72
N GLN A 207 11.43 -3.73 -14.67
CA GLN A 207 12.19 -4.20 -15.83
C GLN A 207 12.01 -3.23 -17.00
N SER A 208 13.12 -2.65 -17.48
CA SER A 208 13.14 -1.87 -18.71
C SER A 208 13.23 -2.80 -19.92
N SER A 209 12.11 -3.13 -20.55
CA SER A 209 12.10 -3.76 -21.88
C SER A 209 11.83 -2.78 -23.02
N SER A 210 12.06 -1.47 -22.79
CA SER A 210 12.12 -0.46 -23.85
C SER A 210 13.54 0.06 -23.98
N PRO A 211 14.07 0.28 -25.21
CA PRO A 211 15.44 0.73 -25.40
C PRO A 211 15.64 2.08 -24.71
N ALA A 212 16.77 2.19 -24.03
CA ALA A 212 17.14 3.30 -23.17
C ALA A 212 16.95 4.67 -23.84
N SER A 213 16.04 5.49 -23.30
CA SER A 213 16.26 6.93 -23.26
C SER A 213 16.88 7.25 -21.90
N ARG A 214 18.19 7.49 -21.91
CA ARG A 214 18.84 8.18 -20.80
C ARG A 214 18.27 9.60 -20.74
N SER A 215 17.52 9.91 -19.69
CA SER A 215 17.37 11.29 -19.23
C SER A 215 17.44 11.32 -17.72
N SER A 216 18.56 11.82 -17.19
CA SER A 216 18.61 12.48 -15.89
C SER A 216 17.71 13.72 -15.96
N SER A 217 16.55 13.71 -15.30
CA SER A 217 15.85 14.93 -14.86
C SER A 217 14.58 14.61 -14.09
N ALA A 218 14.31 15.45 -13.09
CA ALA A 218 13.02 15.70 -12.48
C ALA A 218 11.86 15.61 -13.48
N ALA A 219 10.70 15.14 -13.01
CA ALA A 219 9.44 15.07 -13.73
C ALA A 219 9.27 16.23 -14.74
N ARG A 220 9.55 15.98 -16.01
CA ARG A 220 9.27 16.90 -17.11
C ARG A 220 8.06 16.39 -17.89
N LEU A 221 6.93 17.01 -17.61
CA LEU A 221 5.76 17.01 -18.48
C LEU A 221 6.13 17.72 -19.79
N ARG A 222 5.92 17.07 -20.93
CA ARG A 222 5.82 17.74 -22.24
C ARG A 222 4.51 17.33 -22.90
N ALA A 223 3.60 18.29 -23.02
CA ALA A 223 2.49 18.26 -23.98
C ALA A 223 2.33 19.67 -24.58
N PRO A 224 2.08 19.81 -25.89
CA PRO A 224 1.81 21.09 -26.51
C PRO A 224 0.32 21.49 -26.34
N TRP A 225 0.14 22.77 -26.00
CA TRP A 225 -1.07 23.60 -26.13
C TRP A 225 -2.29 23.42 -25.19
N ARG A 226 -2.47 24.50 -24.39
CA ARG A 226 -3.67 25.08 -23.72
C ARG A 226 -4.32 24.37 -22.51
N ARG A 227 -3.68 24.62 -21.35
CA ARG A 227 -4.21 25.10 -20.04
C ARG A 227 -5.59 24.60 -19.55
N ARG A 228 -5.56 23.58 -18.68
CA ARG A 228 -5.78 23.74 -17.22
C ARG A 228 -4.60 23.08 -16.51
N THR A 229 -3.98 23.76 -15.55
CA THR A 229 -2.83 23.20 -14.82
C THR A 229 -3.35 22.15 -13.84
N THR A 230 -3.53 20.92 -14.30
CA THR A 230 -3.72 19.76 -13.42
C THR A 230 -2.48 19.61 -12.54
N ARG A 231 -2.64 19.64 -11.21
CA ARG A 231 -1.56 19.37 -10.26
C ARG A 231 -1.82 18.05 -9.57
N ILE A 232 -0.96 17.07 -9.81
CA ILE A 232 -0.74 15.96 -8.86
C ILE A 232 0.22 16.49 -7.80
N LEU A 233 -0.23 16.52 -6.55
CA LEU A 233 0.61 16.98 -5.45
C LEU A 233 1.32 15.77 -4.83
N LEU A 234 2.65 15.84 -4.74
CA LEU A 234 3.48 14.85 -4.04
C LEU A 234 3.74 15.37 -2.63
N SER A 235 3.30 14.65 -1.61
CA SER A 235 3.56 14.97 -0.19
C SER A 235 4.39 13.87 0.45
N VAL A 236 5.32 14.26 1.31
CA VAL A 236 6.11 13.33 2.12
C VAL A 236 5.84 13.67 3.57
N ASP A 237 5.23 12.75 4.31
CA ASP A 237 5.02 12.94 5.74
C ASP A 237 6.29 12.49 6.48
N SER A 238 6.86 13.41 7.28
CA SER A 238 8.10 13.21 8.06
C SER A 238 7.82 12.56 9.41
#